data_AF-A0A4Q7KW05-F1
#
_entry.id   AF-A0A4Q7KW05-F1
#
_cell.length_a   1.000
_cell.length_b   1.000
_cell.length_c   1.000
_cell.angle_alpha   90.00
_cell.angle_beta   90.00
_cell.angle_gamma   90.00
#
_symmetry.space_group_name_H-M   'P 1'
#
loop_
_entity.id
_entity.type
_entity.pdbx_description
1 polymer ?
#
loop_
_entity_poly.entity_id
_entity_poly.type
_entity_poly.pdbx_seq_one_letter_code
_entity_poly.pdbx_strand_id
1 'polypeptide(L)'
;MTGFPWQSADGSQPVFDAERAEKAVRELLLACGEDPDRNGLQETPARVARAFREMFAGLYNNPDSVLDKTFDECHDELVLVTDIPLFSTCVPSKQTVNAVGGRKQAREVQVGDQLWTLADGKVEPTTVTQISSHTTRELVEVTTTGGRFTVTPDHPLATPEGWLEAKDVEGTFIEWTHARQLSRDRWRPTLGYDFGYVVGSVCADGTTAERYVSLVVNDRDYAKKFAVSLRRAFGIEARIEPVERPSGHFRVRVTSSYFADLMRQYASGNFPAVVLNDRSTFNGFLDGCTDGDGAPPLDDLAPLIGARFTPKAGGPASHLYVADSWFRKHGFPQQTVRHELIESEWVRVESVRRIEATGTKPYTVYSFKCDPHPTFLIAGHLSHNCEHHLVPFHGVAHVGYIPSEEGKVTGLSKLARLVDLYAKRPQVQERLTSQIADALVRKLNPRGVIVVIEAEHLCMAMRGIRKPGARTTTSAVRGLHKTSVSSRAEALDLINGRTR
;
A
#
# COMPACT_ATOMS: atom_id res chain seq x y z
N MET A 1 2.42 -38.49 -29.16
CA MET A 1 3.69 -37.75 -28.89
C MET A 1 3.54 -37.07 -27.55
N THR A 2 4.39 -37.39 -26.57
CA THR A 2 4.22 -36.99 -25.16
C THR A 2 5.49 -36.31 -24.63
N GLY A 3 5.81 -35.14 -25.20
CA GLY A 3 6.73 -34.20 -24.56
C GLY A 3 6.02 -33.42 -23.45
N PHE A 4 6.73 -33.07 -22.38
CA PHE A 4 6.17 -32.15 -21.38
C PHE A 4 5.99 -30.76 -22.03
N PRO A 5 4.88 -30.03 -21.78
CA PRO A 5 4.58 -28.75 -22.44
C PRO A 5 5.48 -27.57 -21.99
N TRP A 6 6.63 -27.89 -21.41
CA TRP A 6 7.57 -26.98 -20.73
C TRP A 6 9.04 -27.27 -21.07
N GLN A 7 9.33 -28.42 -21.69
CA GLN A 7 10.65 -28.72 -22.23
C GLN A 7 10.72 -28.13 -23.64
N SER A 8 11.87 -27.57 -24.00
CA SER A 8 12.22 -27.29 -25.39
C SER A 8 12.26 -28.58 -26.20
N ALA A 9 12.22 -28.46 -27.53
CA ALA A 9 12.25 -29.63 -28.43
C ALA A 9 13.56 -30.46 -28.34
N ASP A 10 14.60 -29.91 -27.71
CA ASP A 10 15.88 -30.58 -27.42
C ASP A 10 16.00 -31.12 -25.97
N GLY A 11 14.99 -30.90 -25.12
CA GLY A 11 14.98 -31.37 -23.73
C GLY A 11 15.76 -30.52 -22.73
N SER A 12 16.38 -29.41 -23.14
CA SER A 12 17.03 -28.46 -22.22
C SER A 12 16.01 -27.72 -21.33
N GLN A 13 16.48 -27.13 -20.23
CA GLN A 13 15.67 -26.19 -19.45
C GLN A 13 15.84 -24.77 -20.01
N PRO A 14 14.76 -23.98 -20.13
CA PRO A 14 14.89 -22.58 -20.49
C PRO A 14 15.63 -21.81 -19.40
N VAL A 15 16.23 -20.68 -19.76
CA VAL A 15 16.91 -19.75 -18.85
C VAL A 15 16.34 -18.35 -19.07
N PHE A 16 16.23 -17.53 -18.01
CA PHE A 16 15.83 -16.13 -18.17
C PHE A 16 16.96 -15.30 -18.78
N ASP A 17 16.81 -14.99 -20.06
CA ASP A 17 17.68 -14.11 -20.83
C ASP A 17 17.44 -12.64 -20.41
N ALA A 18 18.16 -12.21 -19.37
CA ALA A 18 17.99 -10.88 -18.78
C ALA A 18 18.39 -9.75 -19.73
N GLU A 19 19.52 -9.89 -20.44
CA GLU A 19 20.00 -8.87 -21.37
C GLU A 19 18.99 -8.64 -22.52
N ARG A 20 18.40 -9.72 -23.04
CA ARG A 20 17.32 -9.62 -24.05
C ARG A 20 16.02 -9.08 -23.48
N ALA A 21 15.67 -9.41 -22.23
CA ALA A 21 14.50 -8.84 -21.57
C ALA A 21 14.66 -7.33 -21.35
N GLU A 22 15.83 -6.87 -20.91
CA GLU A 22 16.15 -5.45 -20.75
C GLU A 22 16.12 -4.72 -22.10
N LYS A 23 16.75 -5.28 -23.14
CA LYS A 23 16.64 -4.74 -24.51
C LYS A 23 15.19 -4.69 -24.99
N ALA A 24 14.39 -5.74 -24.78
CA ALA A 24 12.99 -5.76 -25.18
C ALA A 24 12.13 -4.71 -24.43
N VAL A 25 12.41 -4.45 -23.15
CA VAL A 25 11.76 -3.37 -22.40
C VAL A 25 12.23 -2.00 -22.89
N ARG A 26 13.51 -1.85 -23.25
CA ARG A 26 14.05 -0.60 -23.81
C ARG A 26 13.43 -0.28 -25.18
N GLU A 27 13.33 -1.26 -26.06
CA GLU A 27 12.62 -1.14 -27.34
C GLU A 27 11.12 -0.88 -27.14
N LEU A 28 10.49 -1.48 -26.12
CA LEU A 28 9.10 -1.20 -25.78
C LEU A 28 8.90 0.24 -25.27
N LEU A 29 9.83 0.78 -24.48
CA LEU A 29 9.82 2.19 -24.07
C LEU A 29 9.93 3.10 -25.30
N LEU A 30 10.88 2.84 -26.20
CA LEU A 30 11.04 3.59 -27.46
C LEU A 30 9.80 3.50 -28.35
N ALA A 31 9.19 2.31 -28.48
CA ALA A 31 7.96 2.11 -29.25
C ALA A 31 6.72 2.78 -28.60
N CYS A 32 6.74 2.99 -27.28
CA CYS A 32 5.77 3.81 -26.55
C CYS A 32 6.09 5.32 -26.58
N GLY A 33 7.22 5.74 -27.16
CA GLY A 33 7.65 7.14 -27.26
C GLY A 33 8.41 7.70 -26.06
N GLU A 34 8.86 6.84 -25.13
CA GLU A 34 9.69 7.21 -23.98
C GLU A 34 11.19 7.20 -24.31
N ASP A 35 11.94 8.18 -23.79
CA ASP A 35 13.41 8.17 -23.79
C ASP A 35 13.92 7.27 -22.66
N PRO A 36 14.55 6.10 -22.93
CA PRO A 36 15.01 5.20 -21.89
C PRO A 36 16.27 5.69 -21.16
N ASP A 37 17.00 6.66 -21.70
CA ASP A 37 18.23 7.20 -21.09
C ASP A 37 17.96 8.38 -20.15
N ARG A 38 16.71 8.87 -20.09
CA ARG A 38 16.33 9.94 -19.15
C ARG A 38 16.46 9.50 -17.69
N ASN A 39 16.77 10.46 -16.83
CA ASN A 39 16.83 10.24 -15.38
C ASN A 39 15.49 9.62 -14.89
N GLY A 40 15.59 8.55 -14.10
CA GLY A 40 14.48 7.71 -13.68
C GLY A 40 14.25 6.47 -14.55
N LEU A 41 14.46 6.51 -15.88
CA LEU A 41 14.22 5.36 -16.78
C LEU A 41 15.45 4.52 -17.11
N GLN A 42 16.67 5.01 -16.88
CA GLN A 42 17.92 4.24 -17.12
C GLN A 42 17.88 2.84 -16.48
N GLU A 43 17.37 2.75 -15.25
CA GLU A 43 17.16 1.49 -14.51
C GLU A 43 15.80 0.81 -14.78
N THR A 44 14.87 1.39 -15.55
CA THR A 44 13.56 0.79 -15.84
C THR A 44 13.68 -0.54 -16.61
N PRO A 45 14.46 -0.65 -17.71
CA PRO A 45 14.72 -1.93 -18.36
C PRO A 45 15.09 -3.03 -17.36
N ALA A 46 16.08 -2.76 -16.51
CA ALA A 46 16.57 -3.71 -15.51
C ALA A 46 15.56 -3.98 -14.39
N ARG A 47 14.80 -2.98 -13.91
CA ARG A 47 13.71 -3.18 -12.93
C ARG A 47 12.59 -4.05 -13.49
N VAL A 48 12.15 -3.81 -14.73
CA VAL A 48 11.07 -4.59 -15.36
C VAL A 48 11.56 -6.00 -15.70
N ALA A 49 12.80 -6.16 -16.18
CA ALA A 49 13.39 -7.48 -16.38
C ALA A 49 13.52 -8.26 -15.07
N ARG A 50 13.93 -7.62 -13.95
CA ARG A 50 13.91 -8.22 -12.60
C ARG A 50 12.50 -8.65 -12.19
N ALA A 51 11.49 -7.79 -12.37
CA ALA A 51 10.10 -8.13 -12.05
C ALA A 51 9.56 -9.29 -12.91
N PHE A 52 9.82 -9.31 -14.22
CA PHE A 52 9.41 -10.38 -15.12
C PHE A 52 10.13 -11.70 -14.82
N ARG A 53 11.41 -11.64 -14.40
CA ARG A 53 12.17 -12.81 -13.92
C ARG A 53 11.56 -13.43 -12.67
N GLU A 54 11.04 -12.60 -11.76
CA GLU A 54 10.36 -13.06 -10.55
C GLU A 54 8.95 -13.62 -10.86
N MET A 55 8.15 -12.86 -11.63
CA MET A 55 6.79 -13.25 -12.05
C MET A 55 6.77 -14.58 -12.82
N PHE A 56 7.79 -14.85 -13.61
CA PHE A 56 7.91 -16.09 -14.39
C PHE A 56 8.98 -17.06 -13.86
N ALA A 57 9.41 -16.90 -12.59
CA ALA A 57 10.43 -17.75 -11.96
C ALA A 57 10.10 -19.26 -12.00
N GLY A 58 8.81 -19.61 -12.06
CA GLY A 58 8.33 -20.98 -12.18
C GLY A 58 8.70 -21.64 -13.52
N LEU A 59 8.91 -20.89 -14.62
CA LEU A 59 9.34 -21.46 -15.90
C LEU A 59 10.73 -22.12 -15.81
N TYR A 60 11.59 -21.57 -14.96
CA TYR A 60 13.01 -21.93 -14.81
C TYR A 60 13.25 -22.94 -13.68
N ASN A 61 12.18 -23.58 -13.21
CA ASN A 61 12.18 -24.58 -12.13
C ASN A 61 11.24 -25.73 -12.50
N ASN A 62 11.53 -26.95 -12.07
CA ASN A 62 10.58 -28.06 -12.20
C ASN A 62 9.57 -28.03 -11.03
N PRO A 63 8.27 -27.74 -11.26
CA PRO A 63 7.28 -27.72 -10.18
C PRO A 63 7.05 -29.12 -9.60
N ASP A 64 7.03 -30.17 -10.43
CA ASP A 64 6.73 -31.54 -9.99
C ASP A 64 7.75 -32.07 -8.97
N SER A 65 8.98 -31.54 -8.92
CA SER A 65 10.00 -32.00 -7.96
C SER A 65 9.80 -31.52 -6.52
N VAL A 66 8.83 -30.64 -6.24
CA VAL A 66 8.50 -30.34 -4.82
C VAL A 66 7.79 -31.51 -4.14
N LEU A 67 7.18 -32.42 -4.92
CA LEU A 67 6.48 -33.61 -4.46
C LEU A 67 7.41 -34.84 -4.28
N ASP A 68 8.69 -34.76 -4.67
CA ASP A 68 9.65 -35.87 -4.60
C ASP A 68 9.99 -36.33 -3.17
N LYS A 69 9.41 -35.70 -2.14
CA LYS A 69 9.49 -36.14 -0.75
C LYS A 69 8.09 -36.46 -0.23
N THR A 70 7.86 -37.75 -0.04
CA THR A 70 6.70 -38.32 0.66
C THR A 70 7.14 -38.91 2.00
N PHE A 71 6.22 -38.95 2.95
CA PHE A 71 6.34 -39.60 4.25
C PHE A 71 5.40 -40.80 4.27
N ASP A 72 5.77 -41.84 5.00
CA ASP A 72 4.94 -43.03 5.21
C ASP A 72 4.24 -42.88 6.57
N GLU A 73 2.94 -42.59 6.53
CA GLU A 73 2.13 -42.24 7.70
C GLU A 73 0.88 -43.13 7.83
N CYS A 74 0.78 -44.20 7.02
CA CYS A 74 -0.36 -45.12 6.96
C CYS A 74 -1.73 -44.42 6.79
N HIS A 75 -1.76 -43.22 6.21
CA HIS A 75 -2.98 -42.41 6.13
C HIS A 75 -3.79 -42.72 4.88
N ASP A 76 -5.07 -43.03 5.04
CA ASP A 76 -5.98 -43.47 3.98
C ASP A 76 -7.22 -42.57 3.77
N GLU A 77 -7.28 -41.43 4.45
CA GLU A 77 -8.37 -40.44 4.36
C GLU A 77 -8.01 -39.21 3.49
N LEU A 78 -8.94 -38.27 3.34
CA LEU A 78 -8.77 -37.07 2.52
C LEU A 78 -7.81 -36.04 3.17
N VAL A 79 -6.65 -35.83 2.52
CA VAL A 79 -5.76 -34.69 2.81
C VAL A 79 -6.20 -33.49 1.96
N LEU A 80 -6.50 -32.35 2.59
CA LEU A 80 -7.02 -31.15 1.93
C LEU A 80 -6.36 -29.86 2.45
N VAL A 81 -5.94 -28.99 1.54
CA VAL A 81 -5.50 -27.60 1.81
C VAL A 81 -6.39 -26.64 1.01
N THR A 82 -6.80 -25.53 1.63
CA THR A 82 -7.69 -24.52 1.04
C THR A 82 -7.04 -23.13 1.05
N ASP A 83 -7.62 -22.18 0.31
CA ASP A 83 -7.46 -20.73 0.50
C ASP A 83 -6.04 -20.15 0.29
N ILE A 84 -5.27 -20.71 -0.65
CA ILE A 84 -3.91 -20.23 -1.01
C ILE A 84 -3.99 -18.92 -1.86
N PRO A 85 -3.51 -17.72 -1.41
CA PRO A 85 -3.94 -16.38 -1.91
C PRO A 85 -2.94 -15.54 -2.76
N LEU A 86 -3.39 -14.42 -3.38
CA LEU A 86 -2.72 -13.56 -4.42
C LEU A 86 -2.98 -11.99 -4.21
N PHE A 87 -2.25 -10.99 -4.82
CA PHE A 87 -2.13 -9.51 -4.39
C PHE A 87 -2.53 -8.12 -5.21
N SER A 88 -3.80 -7.67 -5.55
CA SER A 88 -4.44 -6.28 -5.72
C SER A 88 -6.05 -6.23 -5.70
N THR A 89 -6.76 -5.06 -5.76
CA THR A 89 -8.03 -4.64 -5.00
C THR A 89 -9.48 -4.63 -5.62
N CYS A 90 -10.58 -4.85 -4.84
CA CYS A 90 -12.04 -4.84 -5.27
C CYS A 90 -13.09 -4.01 -4.44
N VAL A 91 -14.07 -3.28 -5.04
CA VAL A 91 -15.11 -2.45 -4.33
C VAL A 91 -16.50 -2.28 -4.99
N PRO A 92 -17.61 -2.02 -4.25
CA PRO A 92 -18.97 -1.87 -4.80
C PRO A 92 -19.17 -0.82 -5.91
N SER A 93 -20.04 -1.14 -6.88
CA SER A 93 -20.40 -0.29 -8.03
C SER A 93 -20.90 1.11 -7.68
N LYS A 94 -21.60 1.25 -6.55
CA LYS A 94 -22.07 2.53 -5.99
C LYS A 94 -21.12 3.12 -4.94
N GLN A 95 -20.05 2.40 -4.57
CA GLN A 95 -19.03 2.94 -3.67
C GLN A 95 -18.43 4.18 -4.32
N THR A 96 -18.31 5.24 -3.53
CA THR A 96 -17.65 6.46 -3.96
C THR A 96 -16.14 6.29 -3.79
N VAL A 97 -15.39 6.48 -4.86
CA VAL A 97 -13.93 6.54 -4.85
C VAL A 97 -13.47 7.99 -4.97
N ASN A 98 -12.30 8.29 -4.42
CA ASN A 98 -11.74 9.63 -4.42
C ASN A 98 -10.84 9.82 -5.65
N ALA A 99 -11.36 10.39 -6.74
CA ALA A 99 -10.55 10.78 -7.88
C ALA A 99 -9.90 12.17 -7.66
N VAL A 100 -8.80 12.43 -8.36
CA VAL A 100 -8.07 13.71 -8.29
C VAL A 100 -8.96 14.87 -8.76
N GLY A 101 -9.83 14.64 -9.76
CA GLY A 101 -10.87 15.57 -10.21
C GLY A 101 -12.14 15.61 -9.34
N GLY A 102 -12.16 14.97 -8.16
CA GLY A 102 -13.31 14.91 -7.26
C GLY A 102 -13.91 13.51 -7.10
N ARG A 103 -15.03 13.41 -6.39
CA ARG A 103 -15.67 12.11 -6.10
C ARG A 103 -16.30 11.46 -7.33
N LYS A 104 -16.09 10.16 -7.52
CA LYS A 104 -16.63 9.36 -8.65
C LYS A 104 -17.22 8.05 -8.13
N GLN A 105 -18.28 7.49 -8.71
CA GLN A 105 -18.71 6.14 -8.33
C GLN A 105 -17.80 5.10 -8.98
N ALA A 106 -17.52 3.97 -8.33
CA ALA A 106 -16.61 2.96 -8.87
C ALA A 106 -17.01 2.47 -10.29
N ARG A 107 -18.31 2.41 -10.58
CA ARG A 107 -18.86 2.07 -11.91
C ARG A 107 -18.65 3.13 -13.01
N GLU A 108 -18.26 4.34 -12.64
CA GLU A 108 -18.04 5.49 -13.54
C GLU A 108 -16.55 5.74 -13.80
N VAL A 109 -15.65 5.02 -13.10
CA VAL A 109 -14.20 5.10 -13.27
C VAL A 109 -13.79 4.56 -14.64
N GLN A 110 -12.72 5.11 -15.22
CA GLN A 110 -12.17 4.81 -16.53
C GLN A 110 -10.66 4.63 -16.45
N VAL A 111 -10.08 3.81 -17.33
CA VAL A 111 -8.62 3.69 -17.47
C VAL A 111 -8.06 5.06 -17.88
N GLY A 112 -7.09 5.57 -17.13
CA GLY A 112 -6.59 6.95 -17.24
C GLY A 112 -7.16 7.94 -16.21
N ASP A 113 -8.22 7.60 -15.46
CA ASP A 113 -8.57 8.37 -14.25
C ASP A 113 -7.41 8.32 -13.25
N GLN A 114 -7.17 9.42 -12.54
CA GLN A 114 -6.31 9.43 -11.37
C GLN A 114 -7.15 9.32 -10.09
N LEU A 115 -6.78 8.39 -9.21
CA LEU A 115 -7.34 8.21 -7.88
C LEU A 115 -6.32 8.63 -6.84
N TRP A 116 -6.79 9.14 -5.70
CA TRP A 116 -5.91 9.33 -4.55
C TRP A 116 -5.53 7.99 -3.94
N THR A 117 -4.31 7.88 -3.42
CA THR A 117 -3.85 6.79 -2.56
C THR A 117 -3.13 7.34 -1.33
N LEU A 118 -2.88 6.48 -0.35
CA LEU A 118 -1.88 6.74 0.69
C LEU A 118 -0.59 5.99 0.36
N ALA A 119 0.53 6.70 0.41
CA ALA A 119 1.88 6.17 0.27
C ALA A 119 2.74 6.77 1.39
N ASP A 120 3.24 5.93 2.28
CA ASP A 120 3.97 6.35 3.49
C ASP A 120 3.26 7.46 4.30
N GLY A 121 1.93 7.43 4.40
CA GLY A 121 1.12 8.46 5.08
C GLY A 121 1.00 9.80 4.36
N LYS A 122 1.35 9.87 3.07
CA LYS A 122 1.11 11.03 2.18
C LYS A 122 -0.02 10.74 1.21
N VAL A 123 -0.79 11.77 0.86
CA VAL A 123 -1.84 11.65 -0.17
C VAL A 123 -1.23 11.90 -1.55
N GLU A 124 -1.09 10.83 -2.34
CA GLU A 124 -0.49 10.87 -3.68
C GLU A 124 -1.48 10.43 -4.77
N PRO A 125 -1.38 10.97 -6.00
CA PRO A 125 -2.18 10.49 -7.13
C PRO A 125 -1.60 9.19 -7.69
N THR A 126 -2.46 8.21 -7.92
CA THR A 126 -2.16 7.00 -8.70
C THR A 126 -3.06 6.95 -9.94
N THR A 127 -2.56 6.42 -11.05
CA THR A 127 -3.29 6.37 -12.32
C THR A 127 -3.90 4.99 -12.55
N VAL A 128 -5.21 4.92 -12.81
CA VAL A 128 -5.92 3.67 -13.10
C VAL A 128 -5.46 3.13 -14.44
N THR A 129 -4.54 2.15 -14.43
CA THR A 129 -4.10 1.42 -15.64
C THR A 129 -5.08 0.31 -16.03
N GLN A 130 -6.06 0.05 -15.16
CA GLN A 130 -6.77 -1.21 -15.09
C GLN A 130 -8.15 -1.03 -14.45
N ILE A 131 -9.21 -1.44 -15.13
CA ILE A 131 -10.53 -1.61 -14.50
C ILE A 131 -11.04 -3.00 -14.76
N SER A 132 -10.80 -3.87 -13.80
CA SER A 132 -11.65 -5.03 -13.60
C SER A 132 -13.04 -4.64 -13.16
N SER A 133 -14.05 -5.50 -13.54
CA SER A 133 -16.70 -6.37 -12.92
C SER A 133 -17.26 -7.75 -12.40
N HIS A 134 -17.50 -7.85 -11.08
CA HIS A 134 -18.13 -9.03 -10.48
C HIS A 134 -19.37 -8.78 -9.68
N THR A 135 -20.05 -9.89 -9.43
CA THR A 135 -21.27 -9.99 -8.66
C THR A 135 -20.99 -10.79 -7.39
N THR A 136 -21.03 -10.13 -6.24
CA THR A 136 -21.03 -10.77 -4.93
C THR A 136 -22.42 -10.71 -4.29
N ARG A 137 -22.75 -11.65 -3.40
CA ARG A 137 -23.96 -11.57 -2.56
C ARG A 137 -23.69 -10.95 -1.19
N GLU A 138 -22.43 -10.84 -0.78
CA GLU A 138 -22.01 -10.33 0.53
C GLU A 138 -21.09 -9.11 0.36
N LEU A 139 -21.27 -8.13 1.24
CA LEU A 139 -20.41 -6.99 1.48
C LEU A 139 -20.26 -6.79 2.99
N VAL A 140 -19.27 -6.00 3.42
CA VAL A 140 -19.19 -5.49 4.79
C VAL A 140 -19.27 -3.97 4.79
N GLU A 141 -20.02 -3.40 5.74
CA GLU A 141 -19.94 -1.99 6.11
C GLU A 141 -19.04 -1.85 7.33
N VAL A 142 -17.88 -1.23 7.13
CA VAL A 142 -16.91 -0.90 8.18
C VAL A 142 -17.25 0.50 8.69
N THR A 143 -17.42 0.64 10.00
CA THR A 143 -17.65 1.92 10.68
C THR A 143 -16.46 2.24 11.57
N THR A 144 -15.93 3.45 11.44
CA THR A 144 -14.75 3.95 12.18
C THR A 144 -15.03 5.33 12.75
N THR A 145 -14.20 5.76 13.70
CA THR A 145 -14.23 7.13 14.25
C THR A 145 -14.03 8.22 13.18
N GLY A 146 -13.44 7.89 12.02
CA GLY A 146 -13.25 8.81 10.89
C GLY A 146 -14.40 8.81 9.87
N GLY A 147 -15.26 7.79 9.87
CA GLY A 147 -16.36 7.61 8.92
C GLY A 147 -16.70 6.14 8.64
N ARG A 148 -17.59 5.89 7.68
CA ARG A 148 -18.00 4.53 7.29
C ARG A 148 -17.93 4.32 5.78
N PHE A 149 -17.70 3.08 5.37
CA PHE A 149 -17.58 2.68 3.96
C PHE A 149 -18.04 1.23 3.76
N THR A 150 -18.33 0.83 2.51
CA THR A 150 -18.79 -0.52 2.19
C THR A 150 -17.90 -1.15 1.13
N VAL A 151 -17.38 -2.35 1.42
CA VAL A 151 -16.38 -3.08 0.63
C VAL A 151 -16.72 -4.58 0.62
N THR A 152 -15.99 -5.40 -0.14
CA THR A 152 -16.12 -6.86 -0.03
C THR A 152 -15.50 -7.34 1.30
N PRO A 153 -15.89 -8.51 1.84
CA PRO A 153 -15.33 -9.03 3.09
C PRO A 153 -13.80 -9.21 3.02
N ASP A 154 -13.30 -9.59 1.85
CA ASP A 154 -11.92 -9.88 1.47
C ASP A 154 -11.13 -8.66 1.00
N HIS A 155 -11.50 -7.45 1.45
CA HIS A 155 -10.85 -6.19 1.10
C HIS A 155 -9.85 -5.80 2.22
N PRO A 156 -8.55 -6.15 2.14
CA PRO A 156 -7.57 -5.91 3.21
C PRO A 156 -7.11 -4.46 3.39
N LEU A 157 -7.33 -3.97 4.60
CA LEU A 157 -7.06 -2.62 5.09
C LEU A 157 -5.70 -2.54 5.79
N ALA A 158 -5.02 -1.38 5.68
CA ALA A 158 -3.78 -1.13 6.40
C ALA A 158 -4.05 -0.91 7.89
N THR A 159 -3.32 -1.60 8.77
CA THR A 159 -3.32 -1.44 10.23
C THR A 159 -1.89 -1.15 10.72
N PRO A 160 -1.67 -0.70 11.98
CA PRO A 160 -0.32 -0.49 12.52
C PRO A 160 0.58 -1.73 12.49
N GLU A 161 -0.01 -2.92 12.44
CA GLU A 161 0.66 -4.23 12.47
C GLU A 161 0.82 -4.87 11.07
N GLY A 162 0.16 -4.36 10.03
CA GLY A 162 0.22 -4.91 8.68
C GLY A 162 -1.05 -4.66 7.84
N TRP A 163 -1.60 -5.73 7.26
CA TRP A 163 -2.81 -5.69 6.44
C TRP A 163 -3.81 -6.76 6.94
N LEU A 164 -5.08 -6.40 7.11
CA LEU A 164 -6.16 -7.29 7.57
C LEU A 164 -7.43 -7.13 6.72
N GLU A 165 -8.09 -8.22 6.36
CA GLU A 165 -9.36 -8.21 5.60
C GLU A 165 -10.45 -7.38 6.30
N ALA A 166 -11.24 -6.62 5.54
CA ALA A 166 -12.27 -5.72 6.08
C ALA A 166 -13.35 -6.41 6.95
N LYS A 167 -13.50 -7.74 6.84
CA LYS A 167 -14.35 -8.55 7.72
C LYS A 167 -13.78 -8.72 9.15
N ASP A 168 -12.46 -8.62 9.32
CA ASP A 168 -11.71 -8.98 10.53
C ASP A 168 -11.14 -7.76 11.30
N VAL A 169 -11.32 -6.54 10.80
CA VAL A 169 -10.76 -5.31 11.43
C VAL A 169 -11.56 -4.77 12.63
N GLU A 170 -12.59 -5.45 13.10
CA GLU A 170 -13.43 -4.93 14.20
C GLU A 170 -12.60 -4.70 15.48
N GLY A 171 -12.64 -3.47 16.01
CA GLY A 171 -11.90 -3.08 17.21
C GLY A 171 -10.43 -2.67 17.01
N THR A 172 -9.84 -2.88 15.83
CA THR A 172 -8.46 -2.42 15.51
C THR A 172 -8.41 -0.96 15.03
N PHE A 173 -7.25 -0.52 14.56
CA PHE A 173 -7.06 0.77 13.89
C PHE A 173 -6.74 0.58 12.41
N ILE A 174 -7.22 1.49 11.55
CA ILE A 174 -6.88 1.51 10.12
C ILE A 174 -6.32 2.87 9.69
N GLU A 175 -5.49 2.88 8.65
CA GLU A 175 -4.97 4.12 8.08
C GLU A 175 -6.07 4.87 7.32
N TRP A 176 -6.21 6.17 7.60
CA TRP A 176 -7.33 6.98 7.11
C TRP A 176 -6.90 8.41 6.81
N THR A 177 -7.64 9.09 5.94
CA THR A 177 -7.51 10.52 5.68
C THR A 177 -8.89 11.07 5.28
N HIS A 178 -9.25 12.27 5.72
CA HIS A 178 -10.57 12.81 5.39
C HIS A 178 -10.62 13.34 3.95
N ALA A 179 -11.71 13.07 3.24
CA ALA A 179 -11.95 13.56 1.88
C ALA A 179 -11.78 15.09 1.71
N ARG A 180 -11.97 15.89 2.78
CA ARG A 180 -11.74 17.34 2.82
C ARG A 180 -10.26 17.77 2.71
N GLN A 181 -9.31 16.86 2.94
CA GLN A 181 -7.86 17.09 2.85
C GLN A 181 -7.31 16.74 1.46
N LEU A 182 -7.99 15.87 0.70
CA LEU A 182 -7.49 15.38 -0.59
C LEU A 182 -7.29 16.51 -1.61
N SER A 183 -8.28 17.39 -1.76
CA SER A 183 -8.27 18.53 -2.70
C SER A 183 -7.58 19.79 -2.14
N ARG A 184 -6.49 19.63 -1.39
CA ARG A 184 -5.68 20.74 -0.86
C ARG A 184 -4.55 21.11 -1.82
N ASP A 185 -4.25 22.41 -1.89
CA ASP A 185 -2.96 22.89 -2.38
C ASP A 185 -1.87 22.45 -1.38
N ARG A 186 -0.95 21.59 -1.85
CA ARG A 186 0.13 21.01 -1.05
C ARG A 186 1.38 21.88 -1.18
N TRP A 187 1.89 22.33 -0.04
CA TRP A 187 3.03 23.25 0.03
C TRP A 187 4.29 22.47 0.42
N ARG A 188 5.28 22.42 -0.47
CA ARG A 188 6.59 21.80 -0.20
C ARG A 188 7.58 22.88 0.26
N PRO A 189 7.96 22.90 1.56
CA PRO A 189 8.88 23.91 2.06
C PRO A 189 10.31 23.70 1.55
N THR A 190 10.99 24.80 1.25
CA THR A 190 12.44 24.83 1.05
C THR A 190 13.10 25.11 2.40
N LEU A 191 13.83 24.12 2.94
CA LEU A 191 14.58 24.28 4.20
C LEU A 191 15.68 25.35 4.08
N GLY A 192 16.03 25.98 5.19
CA GLY A 192 16.96 27.10 5.30
C GLY A 192 16.44 28.21 6.22
N TYR A 193 17.18 29.32 6.29
CA TYR A 193 16.88 30.46 7.17
C TYR A 193 15.42 30.93 7.12
N ASP A 194 14.88 31.21 5.93
CA ASP A 194 13.51 31.71 5.78
C ASP A 194 12.44 30.71 6.27
N PHE A 195 12.70 29.40 6.18
CA PHE A 195 11.81 28.36 6.70
C PHE A 195 11.82 28.34 8.22
N GLY A 196 13.02 28.28 8.80
CA GLY A 196 13.20 28.35 10.26
C GLY A 196 12.56 29.60 10.84
N TYR A 197 12.77 30.75 10.20
CA TYR A 197 12.21 32.03 10.60
C TYR A 197 10.69 32.03 10.67
N VAL A 198 10.00 31.51 9.64
CA VAL A 198 8.53 31.37 9.68
C VAL A 198 8.09 30.46 10.83
N VAL A 199 8.77 29.34 11.07
CA VAL A 199 8.43 28.44 12.20
C VAL A 199 8.65 29.13 13.55
N GLY A 200 9.79 29.83 13.73
CA GLY A 200 10.11 30.54 14.97
C GLY A 200 9.11 31.65 15.30
N SER A 201 8.77 32.49 14.31
CA SER A 201 7.75 33.54 14.46
C SER A 201 6.35 32.98 14.70
N VAL A 202 6.03 31.82 14.12
CA VAL A 202 4.75 31.14 14.39
C VAL A 202 4.70 30.51 15.77
N CYS A 203 5.84 30.02 16.29
CA CYS A 203 5.93 29.47 17.65
C CYS A 203 5.91 30.56 18.75
N ALA A 204 6.32 31.80 18.44
CA ALA A 204 6.34 32.90 19.40
C ALA A 204 5.01 33.69 19.41
N ASP A 205 4.66 34.34 18.29
CA ASP A 205 3.49 35.24 18.16
C ASP A 205 2.37 34.68 17.24
N GLY A 206 2.55 33.48 16.70
CA GLY A 206 1.66 32.93 15.68
C GLY A 206 0.38 32.30 16.22
N THR A 207 -0.77 32.78 15.74
CA THR A 207 -2.04 32.09 15.90
C THR A 207 -2.22 31.02 14.81
N THR A 208 -2.08 29.74 15.16
CA THR A 208 -2.30 28.59 14.26
C THR A 208 -3.68 27.96 14.51
N ALA A 209 -4.72 28.54 13.92
CA ALA A 209 -6.11 28.06 14.00
C ALA A 209 -6.41 26.98 12.94
N GLU A 210 -7.58 26.34 12.97
CA GLU A 210 -7.94 25.23 12.04
C GLU A 210 -7.56 25.48 10.57
N ARG A 211 -7.90 26.66 10.05
CA ARG A 211 -7.88 26.96 8.60
C ARG A 211 -6.94 28.11 8.22
N TYR A 212 -6.20 28.65 9.18
CA TYR A 212 -5.30 29.77 8.94
C TYR A 212 -4.18 29.84 9.97
N VAL A 213 -3.05 30.39 9.53
CA VAL A 213 -1.98 30.89 10.39
C VAL A 213 -1.99 32.41 10.30
N SER A 214 -1.85 33.12 11.42
CA SER A 214 -1.80 34.58 11.47
C SER A 214 -0.73 35.07 12.44
N LEU A 215 0.13 35.95 11.97
CA LEU A 215 0.97 36.81 12.80
C LEU A 215 0.27 38.17 12.95
N VAL A 216 0.27 38.76 14.15
CA VAL A 216 -0.31 40.10 14.42
C VAL A 216 0.62 40.84 15.37
N VAL A 217 1.38 41.80 14.84
CA VAL A 217 2.52 42.43 15.53
C VAL A 217 2.48 43.95 15.40
N ASN A 218 3.08 44.67 16.35
CA ASN A 218 3.19 46.13 16.31
C ASN A 218 4.30 46.62 15.37
N ASP A 219 5.34 45.81 15.13
CA ASP A 219 6.44 46.13 14.23
C ASP A 219 6.10 45.83 12.75
N ARG A 220 6.29 46.83 11.89
CA ARG A 220 5.99 46.73 10.46
C ARG A 220 7.08 46.02 9.66
N ASP A 221 8.33 46.11 10.08
CA ASP A 221 9.48 45.50 9.42
C ASP A 221 9.63 44.02 9.80
N TYR A 222 9.25 43.63 11.01
CA TYR A 222 8.96 42.23 11.37
C TYR A 222 7.87 41.65 10.46
N ALA A 223 6.72 42.32 10.35
CA ALA A 223 5.64 41.88 9.45
C ALA A 223 6.09 41.75 7.97
N LYS A 224 7.00 42.62 7.50
CA LYS A 224 7.63 42.48 6.16
C LYS A 224 8.57 41.27 6.10
N LYS A 225 9.45 41.08 7.09
CA LYS A 225 10.44 39.99 7.15
C LYS A 225 9.71 38.64 7.13
N PHE A 226 8.67 38.47 7.95
CA PHE A 226 7.81 37.29 7.94
C PHE A 226 7.10 37.04 6.60
N ALA A 227 6.52 38.07 5.97
CA ALA A 227 5.89 37.94 4.65
C ALA A 227 6.89 37.58 3.53
N VAL A 228 8.13 38.09 3.59
CA VAL A 228 9.21 37.74 2.65
C VAL A 228 9.68 36.30 2.88
N SER A 229 9.83 35.88 4.13
CA SER A 229 10.25 34.51 4.47
C SER A 229 9.18 33.48 4.09
N LEU A 230 7.89 33.77 4.29
CA LEU A 230 6.77 32.96 3.76
C LEU A 230 6.87 32.76 2.24
N ARG A 231 7.19 33.82 1.50
CA ARG A 231 7.35 33.77 0.04
C ARG A 231 8.56 32.94 -0.39
N ARG A 232 9.68 33.03 0.33
CA ARG A 232 10.93 32.30 -0.01
C ARG A 232 10.88 30.82 0.38
N ALA A 233 10.43 30.52 1.60
CA ALA A 233 10.43 29.17 2.13
C ALA A 233 9.25 28.32 1.63
N PHE A 234 8.07 28.93 1.46
CA PHE A 234 6.85 28.21 1.09
C PHE A 234 6.25 28.65 -0.24
N GLY A 235 6.75 29.71 -0.90
CA GLY A 235 6.12 30.27 -2.11
C GLY A 235 4.84 31.07 -1.82
N ILE A 236 4.54 31.38 -0.55
CA ILE A 236 3.27 31.99 -0.13
C ILE A 236 3.37 33.51 -0.15
N GLU A 237 2.65 34.17 -1.06
CA GLU A 237 2.52 35.64 -1.09
C GLU A 237 1.45 36.14 -0.10
N ALA A 238 1.83 36.31 1.16
CA ALA A 238 0.96 36.87 2.19
C ALA A 238 0.91 38.41 2.15
N ARG A 239 -0.29 38.99 2.34
CA ARG A 239 -0.47 40.44 2.44
C ARG A 239 -0.23 40.93 3.86
N ILE A 240 0.31 42.13 3.98
CA ILE A 240 0.45 42.88 5.24
C ILE A 240 -0.73 43.85 5.33
N GLU A 241 -1.59 43.66 6.33
CA GLU A 241 -2.83 44.41 6.50
C GLU A 241 -2.78 45.23 7.81
N PRO A 242 -3.19 46.51 7.84
CA PRO A 242 -3.31 47.25 9.10
C PRO A 242 -4.46 46.68 9.94
N VAL A 243 -4.30 46.71 11.26
CA VAL A 243 -5.28 46.21 12.23
C VAL A 243 -5.90 47.39 12.98
N GLU A 244 -7.23 47.42 13.06
CA GLU A 244 -7.97 48.47 13.76
C GLU A 244 -7.94 48.30 15.29
N ARG A 245 -7.93 47.06 15.77
CA ARG A 245 -7.92 46.68 17.20
C ARG A 245 -7.09 45.39 17.40
N PRO A 246 -5.98 45.43 18.16
CA PRO A 246 -5.30 46.64 18.65
C PRO A 246 -4.87 47.55 17.49
N SER A 247 -4.91 48.86 17.70
CA SER A 247 -4.51 49.83 16.69
C SER A 247 -2.98 49.88 16.53
N GLY A 248 -2.52 50.34 15.37
CA GLY A 248 -1.08 50.44 15.06
C GLY A 248 -0.39 49.09 14.78
N HIS A 249 -1.13 47.98 14.81
CA HIS A 249 -0.60 46.65 14.53
C HIS A 249 -0.78 46.26 13.05
N PHE A 250 0.01 45.30 12.61
CA PHE A 250 0.04 44.74 11.26
C PHE A 250 -0.24 43.24 11.33
N ARG A 251 -1.17 42.77 10.49
CA ARG A 251 -1.51 41.36 10.33
C ARG A 251 -0.86 40.81 9.07
N VAL A 252 -0.26 39.63 9.19
CA VAL A 252 0.11 38.77 8.05
C VAL A 252 -0.60 37.45 8.23
N ARG A 253 -1.50 37.10 7.31
CA ARG A 253 -2.38 35.93 7.45
C ARG A 253 -2.34 35.03 6.23
N VAL A 254 -2.13 33.74 6.47
CA VAL A 254 -2.17 32.67 5.48
C VAL A 254 -3.41 31.82 5.72
N THR A 255 -4.44 32.01 4.90
CA THR A 255 -5.71 31.25 4.98
C THR A 255 -5.57 29.93 4.20
N SER A 256 -4.79 28.99 4.75
CA SER A 256 -4.68 27.63 4.26
C SER A 256 -4.76 26.64 5.42
N SER A 257 -5.63 25.64 5.30
CA SER A 257 -5.71 24.56 6.28
C SER A 257 -4.57 23.55 6.17
N TYR A 258 -3.98 23.36 4.97
CA TYR A 258 -2.75 22.57 4.80
C TYR A 258 -1.60 23.23 5.56
N PHE A 259 -1.42 24.54 5.38
CA PHE A 259 -0.36 25.29 6.05
C PHE A 259 -0.55 25.30 7.58
N ALA A 260 -1.81 25.40 8.05
CA ALA A 260 -2.11 25.33 9.47
C ALA A 260 -1.90 23.93 10.08
N ASP A 261 -2.18 22.84 9.35
CA ASP A 261 -1.84 21.48 9.79
C ASP A 261 -0.32 21.25 9.76
N LEU A 262 0.39 21.80 8.77
CA LEU A 262 1.85 21.73 8.66
C LEU A 262 2.53 22.47 9.83
N MET A 263 2.08 23.69 10.17
CA MET A 263 2.57 24.41 11.36
C MET A 263 2.18 23.68 12.65
N ARG A 264 0.99 23.04 12.72
CA ARG A 264 0.65 22.15 13.84
C ARG A 264 1.62 20.99 13.96
N GLN A 265 1.94 20.26 12.88
CA GLN A 265 2.88 19.14 12.92
C GLN A 265 4.28 19.57 13.39
N TYR A 266 4.72 20.78 13.06
CA TYR A 266 6.01 21.30 13.52
C TYR A 266 5.99 21.73 14.99
N ALA A 267 4.86 22.21 15.51
CA ALA A 267 4.68 22.67 16.88
C ALA A 267 3.99 21.66 17.82
N SER A 268 3.66 20.45 17.34
CA SER A 268 2.98 19.41 18.11
C SER A 268 3.98 18.50 18.80
N GLY A 269 4.13 18.69 20.11
CA GLY A 269 5.18 18.06 20.91
C GLY A 269 6.35 19.01 21.17
N ASN A 270 7.24 18.61 22.07
CA ASN A 270 8.38 19.39 22.53
C ASN A 270 9.28 19.83 21.36
N PHE A 271 9.81 21.06 21.44
CA PHE A 271 10.70 21.78 20.50
C PHE A 271 10.73 21.29 19.02
N PRO A 272 10.33 22.12 18.02
CA PRO A 272 10.22 21.73 16.61
C PRO A 272 11.45 21.01 16.00
N ALA A 273 11.51 19.68 16.09
CA ALA A 273 12.69 18.91 15.66
C ALA A 273 13.03 19.09 14.16
N VAL A 274 12.05 19.54 13.35
CA VAL A 274 12.23 19.92 11.95
C VAL A 274 13.24 21.06 11.76
N VAL A 275 13.43 21.96 12.74
CA VAL A 275 14.39 23.07 12.62
C VAL A 275 15.83 22.67 12.94
N LEU A 276 16.04 21.45 13.45
CA LEU A 276 17.36 20.89 13.75
C LEU A 276 18.01 20.18 12.54
N ASN A 277 17.33 20.13 11.38
CA ASN A 277 17.86 19.53 10.15
C ASN A 277 19.16 20.20 9.66
N ASP A 278 19.29 21.52 9.82
CA ASP A 278 20.50 22.27 9.44
C ASP A 278 20.66 23.59 10.23
N ARG A 279 21.88 24.14 10.23
CA ARG A 279 22.23 25.36 10.98
C ARG A 279 21.59 26.64 10.43
N SER A 280 21.36 26.75 9.12
CA SER A 280 20.68 27.91 8.53
C SER A 280 19.23 27.95 9.00
N THR A 281 18.53 26.81 8.96
CA THR A 281 17.19 26.68 9.52
C THR A 281 17.16 26.99 11.01
N PHE A 282 18.06 26.42 11.82
CA PHE A 282 18.08 26.66 13.26
C PHE A 282 18.34 28.15 13.61
N ASN A 283 19.29 28.79 12.93
CA ASN A 283 19.53 30.24 13.08
C ASN A 283 18.26 31.06 12.74
N GLY A 284 17.59 30.72 11.63
CA GLY A 284 16.35 31.37 11.23
C GLY A 284 15.26 31.25 12.30
N PHE A 285 15.10 30.06 12.89
CA PHE A 285 14.15 29.84 13.99
C PHE A 285 14.44 30.72 15.21
N LEU A 286 15.70 30.82 15.64
CA LEU A 286 16.08 31.68 16.76
C LEU A 286 15.77 33.17 16.49
N ASP A 287 16.10 33.67 15.31
CA ASP A 287 15.76 35.04 14.89
C ASP A 287 14.23 35.24 14.83
N GLY A 288 13.49 34.22 14.36
CA GLY A 288 12.03 34.26 14.25
C GLY A 288 11.32 34.32 15.59
N CYS A 289 11.83 33.61 16.61
CA CYS A 289 11.33 33.73 17.98
C CYS A 289 11.74 35.06 18.61
N THR A 290 12.99 35.51 18.39
CA THR A 290 13.53 36.74 18.98
C THR A 290 12.82 38.00 18.48
N ASP A 291 12.46 38.06 17.20
CA ASP A 291 11.70 39.18 16.63
C ASP A 291 10.25 39.27 17.17
N GLY A 292 9.72 38.18 17.77
CA GLY A 292 8.36 38.09 18.32
C GLY A 292 8.31 37.87 19.83
N ASP A 293 9.18 38.56 20.59
CA ASP A 293 9.27 38.54 22.06
C ASP A 293 9.39 37.15 22.72
N GLY A 294 9.63 36.08 21.94
CA GLY A 294 9.61 34.69 22.37
C GLY A 294 10.99 34.15 22.70
N ALA A 295 11.21 33.77 23.96
CA ALA A 295 12.35 32.93 24.30
C ALA A 295 12.10 31.48 23.79
N PRO A 296 13.04 30.85 23.06
CA PRO A 296 12.89 29.44 22.69
C PRO A 296 12.90 28.56 23.96
N PRO A 297 12.10 27.47 24.03
CA PRO A 297 12.06 26.61 25.22
C PRO A 297 13.36 25.79 25.35
N LEU A 298 14.33 26.36 26.06
CA LEU A 298 15.68 25.80 26.22
C LEU A 298 15.68 24.44 26.94
N ASP A 299 14.70 24.19 27.82
CA ASP A 299 14.55 22.92 28.52
C ASP A 299 14.13 21.78 27.56
N ASP A 300 13.30 22.07 26.55
CA ASP A 300 12.91 21.11 25.51
C ASP A 300 14.00 20.88 24.45
N LEU A 301 14.88 21.86 24.25
CA LEU A 301 16.05 21.72 23.37
C LEU A 301 17.03 20.66 23.89
N ALA A 302 17.15 20.52 25.22
CA ALA A 302 18.22 19.72 25.82
C ALA A 302 18.19 18.23 25.41
N PRO A 303 17.07 17.49 25.51
CA PRO A 303 17.03 16.09 25.10
C PRO A 303 17.28 15.90 23.60
N LEU A 304 16.80 16.84 22.77
CA LEU A 304 16.87 16.78 21.31
C LEU A 304 18.29 17.00 20.77
N ILE A 305 19.07 17.92 21.36
CA ILE A 305 20.48 18.13 20.98
C ILE A 305 21.45 17.18 21.71
N GLY A 306 20.92 16.19 22.44
CA GLY A 306 21.71 15.25 23.25
C GLY A 306 22.37 15.88 24.48
N ALA A 307 21.97 17.11 24.84
CA ALA A 307 22.53 17.84 25.98
C ALA A 307 21.98 17.30 27.31
N ARG A 308 22.88 16.87 28.18
CA ARG A 308 22.53 16.51 29.56
C ARG A 308 22.86 17.66 30.50
N PHE A 309 21.82 18.31 31.01
CA PHE A 309 21.94 19.12 32.22
C PHE A 309 22.07 18.19 33.42
N THR A 310 23.16 18.36 34.18
CA THR A 310 23.34 17.68 35.48
C THR A 310 23.06 18.70 36.58
N PRO A 311 21.94 18.57 37.34
CA PRO A 311 21.63 19.46 38.45
C PRO A 311 22.69 19.36 39.54
N LYS A 312 23.27 20.50 39.93
CA LYS A 312 24.33 20.55 40.93
C LYS A 312 23.74 20.76 42.32
N ALA A 313 23.66 19.70 43.12
CA ALA A 313 23.24 19.79 44.51
C ALA A 313 24.11 20.81 45.29
N GLY A 314 23.49 21.92 45.74
CA GLY A 314 24.17 22.97 46.49
C GLY A 314 25.06 23.93 45.69
N GLY A 315 24.90 24.03 44.36
CA GLY A 315 25.64 25.00 43.52
C GLY A 315 24.72 25.98 42.76
N PRO A 316 25.19 27.20 42.42
CA PRO A 316 24.36 28.23 41.79
C PRO A 316 24.08 27.99 40.28
N ALA A 317 24.67 26.96 39.67
CA ALA A 317 24.46 26.62 38.26
C ALA A 317 24.66 25.11 38.01
N SER A 318 23.83 24.56 37.11
CA SER A 318 23.94 23.20 36.57
C SER A 318 25.09 23.07 35.58
N HIS A 319 25.59 21.85 35.38
CA HIS A 319 26.61 21.56 34.37
C HIS A 319 25.95 21.09 33.07
N LEU A 320 26.32 21.71 31.95
CA LEU A 320 25.86 21.36 30.59
C LEU A 320 26.93 20.53 29.88
N TYR A 321 26.57 19.35 29.38
CA TYR A 321 27.42 18.53 28.52
C TYR A 321 26.82 18.44 27.12
N VAL A 322 27.58 18.81 26.08
CA VAL A 322 27.21 18.73 24.66
C VAL A 322 28.19 17.79 23.96
N ALA A 323 27.68 16.80 23.23
CA ALA A 323 28.49 15.79 22.55
C ALA A 323 28.71 16.12 21.06
N ASP A 324 29.97 16.23 20.66
CA ASP A 324 30.41 16.52 19.29
C ASP A 324 30.48 15.29 18.36
N SER A 325 30.36 14.09 18.91
CA SER A 325 30.67 12.81 18.25
C SER A 325 29.49 11.83 18.23
N TRP A 326 28.34 12.32 17.75
CA TRP A 326 27.07 11.59 17.60
C TRP A 326 27.16 10.23 16.88
N PHE A 327 28.10 10.07 15.96
CA PHE A 327 28.34 8.85 15.18
C PHE A 327 29.15 7.75 15.89
N ARG A 328 29.52 7.91 17.17
CA ARG A 328 30.29 6.91 17.94
C ARG A 328 29.38 5.90 18.67
N LYS A 329 29.98 4.81 19.19
CA LYS A 329 29.30 3.71 19.92
C LYS A 329 28.43 4.14 21.13
N HIS A 330 28.57 5.38 21.60
CA HIS A 330 27.77 5.97 22.68
C HIS A 330 27.20 7.36 22.30
N GLY A 331 27.19 7.72 21.01
CA GLY A 331 26.58 8.93 20.50
C GLY A 331 25.08 8.76 20.25
N PHE A 332 24.39 9.87 19.99
CA PHE A 332 22.95 9.88 19.74
C PHE A 332 22.63 9.51 18.29
N PRO A 333 21.64 8.64 18.02
CA PRO A 333 21.22 8.33 16.67
C PRO A 333 20.59 9.57 16.02
N GLN A 334 21.08 9.96 14.84
CA GLN A 334 20.49 11.04 14.05
C GLN A 334 19.06 10.66 13.63
N GLN A 335 18.07 11.44 14.07
CA GLN A 335 16.67 11.24 13.67
C GLN A 335 16.37 12.02 12.39
N THR A 336 15.87 11.34 11.36
CA THR A 336 15.41 11.98 10.12
C THR A 336 13.99 12.50 10.29
N VAL A 337 13.85 13.80 10.58
CA VAL A 337 12.53 14.43 10.80
C VAL A 337 11.85 14.75 9.48
N ARG A 338 10.60 14.27 9.30
CA ARG A 338 9.79 14.60 8.13
C ARG A 338 9.37 16.07 8.15
N HIS A 339 9.77 16.82 7.12
CA HIS A 339 9.37 18.21 6.90
C HIS A 339 8.11 18.36 6.04
N GLU A 340 7.64 17.30 5.36
CA GLU A 340 6.33 17.27 4.69
C GLU A 340 5.22 16.88 5.69
N LEU A 341 3.98 17.33 5.43
CA LEU A 341 2.81 16.96 6.22
C LEU A 341 2.51 15.45 6.06
N ILE A 342 2.30 14.76 7.18
CA ILE A 342 1.63 13.45 7.20
C ILE A 342 0.14 13.74 7.08
N GLU A 343 -0.48 13.24 6.01
CA GLU A 343 -1.88 13.53 5.66
C GLU A 343 -2.85 12.41 6.08
N SER A 344 -2.34 11.34 6.68
CA SER A 344 -3.10 10.26 7.28
C SER A 344 -3.07 10.25 8.81
N GLU A 345 -4.04 9.54 9.40
CA GLU A 345 -4.16 9.25 10.82
C GLU A 345 -4.65 7.80 11.03
N TRP A 346 -4.44 7.26 12.24
CA TRP A 346 -4.95 5.94 12.62
C TRP A 346 -6.34 6.09 13.28
N VAL A 347 -7.40 5.74 12.55
CA VAL A 347 -8.79 5.77 13.08
C VAL A 347 -9.17 4.41 13.64
N ARG A 348 -9.92 4.40 14.75
CA ARG A 348 -10.39 3.16 15.36
C ARG A 348 -11.60 2.63 14.60
N VAL A 349 -11.62 1.34 14.30
CA VAL A 349 -12.80 0.63 13.81
C VAL A 349 -13.73 0.36 14.98
N GLU A 350 -14.95 0.89 14.88
CA GLU A 350 -15.99 0.78 15.90
C GLU A 350 -16.89 -0.44 15.71
N SER A 351 -17.17 -0.81 14.44
CA SER A 351 -17.89 -2.05 14.11
C SER A 351 -17.71 -2.48 12.64
N VAL A 352 -17.91 -3.77 12.37
CA VAL A 352 -17.94 -4.36 11.03
C VAL A 352 -19.25 -5.14 10.84
N ARG A 353 -20.11 -4.68 9.91
CA ARG A 353 -21.43 -5.28 9.67
C ARG A 353 -21.51 -5.98 8.32
N ARG A 354 -21.70 -7.31 8.33
CA ARG A 354 -22.05 -8.09 7.12
C ARG A 354 -23.38 -7.58 6.52
N ILE A 355 -23.43 -7.46 5.20
CA ILE A 355 -24.58 -7.01 4.40
C ILE A 355 -24.80 -8.00 3.26
N GLU A 356 -25.90 -8.76 3.35
CA GLU A 356 -26.32 -9.70 2.31
C GLU A 356 -27.33 -9.08 1.32
N ALA A 357 -27.24 -9.49 0.06
CA ALA A 357 -28.21 -9.13 -0.96
C ALA A 357 -29.58 -9.79 -0.68
N THR A 358 -30.54 -9.02 -0.16
CA THR A 358 -31.89 -9.49 0.22
C THR A 358 -32.82 -9.86 -0.96
N GLY A 359 -32.32 -9.88 -2.20
CA GLY A 359 -33.09 -10.18 -3.39
C GLY A 359 -32.33 -11.01 -4.43
N THR A 360 -32.95 -11.24 -5.58
CA THR A 360 -32.37 -12.06 -6.66
C THR A 360 -31.14 -11.43 -7.32
N LYS A 361 -31.00 -10.11 -7.30
CA LYS A 361 -29.86 -9.39 -7.89
C LYS A 361 -28.69 -9.27 -6.89
N PRO A 362 -27.49 -9.80 -7.22
CA PRO A 362 -26.27 -9.58 -6.43
C PRO A 362 -25.73 -8.15 -6.57
N TYR A 363 -24.81 -7.76 -5.68
CA TYR A 363 -24.07 -6.50 -5.77
C TYR A 363 -23.02 -6.57 -6.86
N THR A 364 -23.03 -5.64 -7.82
CA THR A 364 -21.87 -5.45 -8.69
C THR A 364 -20.77 -4.71 -7.93
N VAL A 365 -19.53 -5.19 -8.02
CA VAL A 365 -18.29 -4.57 -7.55
C VAL A 365 -17.30 -4.37 -8.73
N TYR A 366 -16.22 -3.62 -8.51
CA TYR A 366 -15.26 -3.04 -9.44
C TYR A 366 -13.86 -3.10 -8.84
N SER A 367 -12.86 -3.57 -9.59
CA SER A 367 -11.50 -3.80 -9.10
C SER A 367 -10.51 -2.99 -9.94
N PHE A 368 -9.64 -2.19 -9.32
CA PHE A 368 -8.67 -1.38 -10.08
C PHE A 368 -7.25 -1.80 -9.74
N LYS A 369 -6.39 -1.78 -10.76
CA LYS A 369 -4.94 -1.74 -10.57
C LYS A 369 -4.47 -0.36 -11.03
N CYS A 370 -3.57 0.22 -10.25
CA CYS A 370 -3.09 1.57 -10.46
C CYS A 370 -1.55 1.59 -10.56
N ASP A 371 -1.00 2.73 -10.97
CA ASP A 371 0.44 2.95 -11.19
C ASP A 371 0.79 4.42 -10.88
N PRO A 372 1.92 4.74 -10.19
CA PRO A 372 2.98 3.82 -9.75
C PRO A 372 2.60 2.95 -8.56
N HIS A 373 1.60 3.38 -7.78
CA HIS A 373 1.13 2.66 -6.60
C HIS A 373 0.02 1.69 -6.98
N PRO A 374 0.11 0.38 -6.65
CA PRO A 374 -0.99 -0.57 -6.91
C PRO A 374 -2.22 -0.33 -6.02
N THR A 375 -2.07 0.53 -5.03
CA THR A 375 -3.05 0.90 -4.00
C THR A 375 -3.86 2.13 -4.43
N PHE A 376 -5.10 2.26 -3.96
CA PHE A 376 -5.93 3.47 -4.09
C PHE A 376 -6.90 3.59 -2.91
N LEU A 377 -7.34 4.83 -2.59
CA LEU A 377 -8.20 5.13 -1.45
C LEU A 377 -9.66 4.72 -1.65
N ILE A 378 -9.87 3.43 -1.38
CA ILE A 378 -11.08 2.83 -0.80
C ILE A 378 -10.75 1.87 0.35
N ALA A 379 -9.50 1.92 0.82
CA ALA A 379 -8.88 1.19 1.93
C ALA A 379 -8.13 -0.16 1.64
N GLY A 380 -8.31 -0.89 0.51
CA GLY A 380 -7.38 -1.94 -0.07
C GLY A 380 -7.82 -3.43 -0.02
N HIS A 381 -7.29 -4.51 -0.68
CA HIS A 381 -6.33 -4.87 -1.78
C HIS A 381 -6.50 -6.38 -2.28
N LEU A 382 -5.45 -7.04 -2.87
CA LEU A 382 -5.11 -8.50 -3.13
C LEU A 382 -5.69 -9.54 -4.27
N SER A 383 -5.27 -10.08 -5.51
CA SER A 383 -4.50 -10.10 -6.91
C SER A 383 -3.04 -10.55 -7.51
N HIS A 384 -2.87 -11.59 -8.40
CA HIS A 384 -1.66 -11.96 -9.28
C HIS A 384 -1.87 -12.22 -10.83
N ASN A 385 -1.36 -13.25 -11.60
CA ASN A 385 -0.95 -13.27 -13.09
C ASN A 385 -1.41 -14.37 -14.16
N CYS A 386 -1.44 -14.05 -15.51
CA CYS A 386 -1.94 -14.82 -16.72
C CYS A 386 -1.03 -14.88 -18.00
N GLU A 387 -1.15 -15.90 -18.90
CA GLU A 387 -0.40 -16.01 -20.18
C GLU A 387 -0.82 -15.11 -21.34
N HIS A 388 -2.10 -15.10 -21.74
CA HIS A 388 -2.52 -14.61 -23.07
C HIS A 388 -2.16 -13.15 -23.36
N HIS A 389 -1.89 -12.37 -22.32
CA HIS A 389 -1.57 -10.96 -22.39
C HIS A 389 -0.41 -10.54 -21.48
N LEU A 390 0.22 -11.49 -20.76
CA LEU A 390 1.15 -11.22 -19.64
C LEU A 390 0.56 -10.25 -18.60
N VAL A 391 -0.74 -10.40 -18.36
CA VAL A 391 -1.57 -9.54 -17.50
C VAL A 391 -2.03 -10.33 -16.28
N PRO A 392 -2.19 -9.69 -15.11
CA PRO A 392 -2.85 -10.24 -13.94
C PRO A 392 -4.05 -11.26 -14.10
N PHE A 393 -4.12 -12.36 -13.31
CA PHE A 393 -5.33 -13.15 -12.90
C PHE A 393 -5.23 -13.62 -11.43
N HIS A 394 -6.35 -13.76 -10.70
CA HIS A 394 -6.25 -14.04 -9.27
C HIS A 394 -7.44 -14.63 -8.51
N GLY A 395 -7.12 -15.41 -7.50
CA GLY A 395 -8.03 -15.82 -6.42
C GLY A 395 -7.33 -16.87 -5.59
N VAL A 396 -8.01 -17.97 -5.29
CA VAL A 396 -7.52 -19.03 -4.39
C VAL A 396 -7.42 -20.39 -5.06
N ALA A 397 -6.49 -21.21 -4.58
CA ALA A 397 -6.39 -22.63 -4.92
C ALA A 397 -6.72 -23.51 -3.70
N HIS A 398 -7.54 -24.54 -3.93
CA HIS A 398 -7.87 -25.61 -3.02
C HIS A 398 -7.35 -26.92 -3.62
N VAL A 399 -6.57 -27.67 -2.85
CA VAL A 399 -5.83 -28.85 -3.31
C VAL A 399 -6.05 -29.98 -2.32
N GLY A 400 -6.78 -31.01 -2.76
CA GLY A 400 -7.05 -32.21 -1.98
C GLY A 400 -6.70 -33.50 -2.72
N TYR A 401 -6.31 -34.53 -1.97
CA TYR A 401 -6.09 -35.88 -2.49
C TYR A 401 -6.32 -36.94 -1.41
N ILE A 402 -6.74 -38.12 -1.83
CA ILE A 402 -6.84 -39.32 -0.98
C ILE A 402 -5.60 -40.18 -1.30
N PRO A 403 -4.71 -40.49 -0.34
CA PRO A 403 -3.49 -41.26 -0.57
C PRO A 403 -3.70 -42.63 -1.24
N SER A 404 -2.61 -43.22 -1.73
CA SER A 404 -2.58 -44.60 -2.20
C SER A 404 -2.86 -45.59 -1.06
N GLU A 405 -3.09 -46.86 -1.39
CA GLU A 405 -3.19 -47.95 -0.38
C GLU A 405 -1.86 -48.19 0.36
N GLU A 406 -0.76 -47.58 -0.11
CA GLU A 406 0.54 -47.54 0.57
C GLU A 406 0.63 -46.42 1.63
N GLY A 407 -0.44 -45.66 1.90
CA GLY A 407 -0.52 -44.71 3.03
C GLY A 407 0.40 -43.47 2.95
N LYS A 408 1.00 -43.20 1.79
CA LYS A 408 2.04 -42.17 1.63
C LYS A 408 1.48 -40.75 1.44
N VAL A 409 2.01 -39.82 2.23
CA VAL A 409 1.57 -38.42 2.32
C VAL A 409 2.69 -37.47 1.88
N THR A 410 2.35 -36.29 1.33
CA THR A 410 3.33 -35.21 1.08
C THR A 410 3.01 -34.01 1.99
N GLY A 411 4.05 -33.30 2.43
CA GLY A 411 3.90 -32.19 3.38
C GLY A 411 3.10 -31.03 2.80
N LEU A 412 2.20 -30.43 3.60
CA LEU A 412 1.24 -29.40 3.15
C LEU A 412 1.91 -28.19 2.46
N SER A 413 3.09 -27.77 2.93
CA SER A 413 3.88 -26.68 2.32
C SER A 413 4.46 -27.03 0.93
N LYS A 414 4.44 -28.31 0.52
CA LYS A 414 4.73 -28.75 -0.85
C LYS A 414 3.54 -28.53 -1.78
N LEU A 415 2.31 -28.70 -1.28
CA LEU A 415 1.09 -28.44 -2.07
C LEU A 415 0.97 -26.95 -2.40
N ALA A 416 1.15 -26.06 -1.43
CA ALA A 416 1.20 -24.62 -1.67
C ALA A 416 2.32 -24.25 -2.66
N ARG A 417 3.54 -24.74 -2.44
CA ARG A 417 4.69 -24.45 -3.32
C ARG A 417 4.56 -25.07 -4.73
N LEU A 418 3.77 -26.12 -4.90
CA LEU A 418 3.42 -26.69 -6.20
C LEU A 418 2.50 -25.72 -6.96
N VAL A 419 1.48 -25.17 -6.29
CA VAL A 419 0.63 -24.10 -6.84
C VAL A 419 1.48 -22.89 -7.23
N ASP A 420 2.35 -22.41 -6.33
CA ASP A 420 3.23 -21.25 -6.60
C ASP A 420 4.11 -21.44 -7.85
N LEU A 421 4.79 -22.58 -7.97
CA LEU A 421 5.72 -22.84 -9.07
C LEU A 421 5.01 -23.08 -10.41
N TYR A 422 3.77 -23.56 -10.39
CA TYR A 422 2.92 -23.62 -11.58
C TYR A 422 2.27 -22.28 -11.91
N ALA A 423 1.95 -21.43 -10.92
CA ALA A 423 1.33 -20.12 -11.09
C ALA A 423 2.32 -19.00 -11.45
N LYS A 424 3.59 -19.10 -11.03
CA LYS A 424 4.70 -18.21 -11.47
C LYS A 424 5.19 -18.57 -12.88
N ARG A 425 4.25 -18.77 -13.79
CA ARG A 425 4.41 -19.07 -15.21
C ARG A 425 3.33 -18.29 -15.97
N PRO A 426 3.52 -17.97 -17.26
CA PRO A 426 2.39 -17.75 -18.14
C PRO A 426 1.44 -18.97 -18.02
N GLN A 427 0.19 -18.71 -17.60
CA GLN A 427 -0.86 -19.73 -17.46
C GLN A 427 -2.23 -19.32 -18.02
N VAL A 428 -2.97 -20.33 -18.49
CA VAL A 428 -4.43 -20.41 -18.53
C VAL A 428 -4.89 -21.20 -17.30
N GLN A 429 -5.95 -20.75 -16.62
CA GLN A 429 -6.35 -21.32 -15.32
C GLN A 429 -6.80 -22.79 -15.42
N GLU A 430 -7.54 -23.14 -16.47
CA GLU A 430 -7.97 -24.50 -16.78
C GLU A 430 -6.76 -25.44 -16.93
N ARG A 431 -5.66 -24.92 -17.49
CA ARG A 431 -4.39 -25.64 -17.64
C ARG A 431 -3.66 -25.74 -16.30
N LEU A 432 -3.53 -24.64 -15.56
CA LEU A 432 -2.94 -24.58 -14.21
C LEU A 432 -3.59 -25.62 -13.27
N THR A 433 -4.91 -25.59 -13.17
CA THR A 433 -5.74 -26.50 -12.35
C THR A 433 -5.52 -27.96 -12.74
N SER A 434 -5.54 -28.25 -14.06
CA SER A 434 -5.28 -29.60 -14.56
C SER A 434 -3.85 -30.04 -14.27
N GLN A 435 -2.86 -29.18 -14.46
CA GLN A 435 -1.44 -29.49 -14.26
C GLN A 435 -1.10 -29.80 -12.81
N ILE A 436 -1.68 -29.07 -11.84
CA ILE A 436 -1.53 -29.37 -10.41
C ILE A 436 -2.17 -30.72 -10.09
N ALA A 437 -3.40 -30.99 -10.57
CA ALA A 437 -4.07 -32.27 -10.35
C ALA A 437 -3.29 -33.45 -10.99
N ASP A 438 -2.80 -33.28 -12.21
CA ASP A 438 -2.03 -34.28 -12.92
C ASP A 438 -0.62 -34.45 -12.34
N ALA A 439 -0.02 -33.43 -11.73
CA ALA A 439 1.25 -33.54 -10.99
C ALA A 439 1.09 -34.42 -9.76
N LEU A 440 0.02 -34.23 -8.99
CA LEU A 440 -0.32 -35.08 -7.84
C LEU A 440 -0.55 -36.53 -8.28
N VAL A 441 -1.26 -36.76 -9.40
CA VAL A 441 -1.40 -38.12 -9.97
C VAL A 441 -0.05 -38.71 -10.37
N ARG A 442 0.79 -37.97 -11.11
CA ARG A 442 2.11 -38.44 -11.58
C ARG A 442 3.09 -38.76 -10.45
N LYS A 443 3.01 -38.05 -9.33
CA LYS A 443 4.03 -38.12 -8.26
C LYS A 443 3.61 -38.89 -7.01
N LEU A 444 2.32 -38.91 -6.67
CA LEU A 444 1.82 -39.52 -5.42
C LEU A 444 1.02 -40.82 -5.66
N ASN A 445 0.67 -41.14 -6.91
CA ASN A 445 -0.26 -42.21 -7.29
C ASN A 445 -1.50 -42.34 -6.37
N PRO A 446 -2.20 -41.22 -6.06
CA PRO A 446 -3.25 -41.19 -5.05
C PRO A 446 -4.55 -41.84 -5.56
N ARG A 447 -5.33 -42.46 -4.66
CA ARG A 447 -6.65 -43.03 -5.01
C ARG A 447 -7.63 -41.96 -5.52
N GLY A 448 -7.48 -40.70 -5.11
CA GLY A 448 -8.25 -39.57 -5.65
C GLY A 448 -7.46 -38.26 -5.63
N VAL A 449 -7.75 -37.35 -6.56
CA VAL A 449 -7.31 -35.94 -6.50
C VAL A 449 -8.51 -35.03 -6.81
N ILE A 450 -8.58 -33.90 -6.12
CA ILE A 450 -9.44 -32.77 -6.44
C ILE A 450 -8.63 -31.48 -6.32
N VAL A 451 -8.50 -30.75 -7.42
CA VAL A 451 -8.01 -29.37 -7.42
C VAL A 451 -9.16 -28.47 -7.85
N VAL A 452 -9.43 -27.43 -7.07
CA VAL A 452 -10.34 -26.35 -7.43
C VAL A 452 -9.53 -25.05 -7.38
N ILE A 453 -9.56 -24.28 -8.45
CA ILE A 453 -9.02 -22.92 -8.46
C ILE A 453 -10.15 -21.98 -8.81
N GLU A 454 -10.29 -20.90 -8.06
CA GLU A 454 -11.19 -19.79 -8.34
C GLU A 454 -10.34 -18.56 -8.69
N ALA A 455 -10.58 -17.92 -9.84
CA ALA A 455 -9.85 -16.69 -10.16
C ALA A 455 -10.58 -15.66 -11.06
N GLU A 456 -10.46 -14.39 -10.69
CA GLU A 456 -10.70 -13.20 -11.52
C GLU A 456 -9.56 -13.01 -12.54
N HIS A 457 -9.84 -13.09 -13.83
CA HIS A 457 -8.84 -12.82 -14.88
C HIS A 457 -8.76 -11.34 -15.21
N LEU A 458 -7.73 -10.64 -14.73
CA LEU A 458 -7.57 -9.22 -15.02
C LEU A 458 -7.33 -8.95 -16.51
N CYS A 459 -7.03 -9.97 -17.33
CA CYS A 459 -6.99 -9.82 -18.79
C CYS A 459 -8.39 -9.76 -19.44
N MET A 460 -9.40 -10.39 -18.84
CA MET A 460 -10.84 -10.24 -19.17
C MET A 460 -11.46 -9.04 -18.45
N ALA A 461 -10.85 -8.65 -17.33
CA ALA A 461 -11.31 -7.57 -16.50
C ALA A 461 -10.80 -6.21 -17.00
N MET A 462 -9.49 -5.94 -17.08
CA MET A 462 -8.96 -4.62 -17.46
C MET A 462 -9.32 -4.16 -18.89
N ARG A 463 -9.39 -5.11 -19.83
CA ARG A 463 -9.37 -4.91 -21.27
C ARG A 463 -10.33 -5.89 -21.96
N GLY A 464 -10.60 -5.65 -23.24
CA GLY A 464 -11.57 -6.46 -23.97
C GLY A 464 -12.96 -6.37 -23.36
N ILE A 465 -13.49 -7.50 -22.90
CA ILE A 465 -14.89 -7.65 -22.47
C ILE A 465 -15.28 -6.91 -21.18
N ARG A 466 -14.28 -6.44 -20.42
CA ARG A 466 -14.42 -5.70 -19.16
C ARG A 466 -15.47 -6.29 -18.23
N LYS A 467 -15.21 -7.51 -17.79
CA LYS A 467 -15.90 -8.11 -16.66
C LYS A 467 -14.99 -8.07 -15.45
N PRO A 468 -15.25 -7.16 -14.52
CA PRO A 468 -14.65 -7.50 -12.69
C PRO A 468 -14.71 -8.98 -12.28
N GLY A 469 -14.11 -9.42 -11.16
CA GLY A 469 -13.97 -10.84 -10.73
C GLY A 469 -15.14 -11.82 -10.73
N ALA A 470 -15.76 -12.01 -11.88
CA ALA A 470 -16.34 -13.26 -12.28
C ALA A 470 -15.23 -14.29 -12.08
N ARG A 471 -15.22 -14.86 -10.89
CA ARG A 471 -14.30 -15.92 -10.49
C ARG A 471 -14.63 -17.07 -11.42
N THR A 472 -13.75 -17.28 -12.40
CA THR A 472 -13.76 -18.52 -13.15
C THR A 472 -13.40 -19.59 -12.12
N THR A 473 -14.35 -20.47 -11.81
CA THR A 473 -14.08 -21.63 -10.94
C THR A 473 -13.83 -22.83 -11.83
N THR A 474 -12.59 -23.29 -11.83
CA THR A 474 -12.13 -24.46 -12.58
C THR A 474 -11.86 -25.60 -11.61
N SER A 475 -12.36 -26.80 -11.90
CA SER A 475 -12.06 -27.99 -11.11
C SER A 475 -11.45 -29.10 -11.97
N ALA A 476 -10.47 -29.80 -11.40
CA ALA A 476 -9.84 -30.98 -11.98
C ALA A 476 -9.89 -32.13 -10.96
N VAL A 477 -10.82 -33.05 -11.17
CA VAL A 477 -10.93 -34.30 -10.39
C VAL A 477 -10.24 -35.47 -11.10
N ARG A 478 -9.67 -36.38 -10.31
CA ARG A 478 -9.01 -37.63 -10.71
C ARG A 478 -9.34 -38.73 -9.70
N GLY A 479 -9.23 -40.00 -10.12
CA GLY A 479 -9.48 -41.15 -9.25
C GLY A 479 -10.88 -41.14 -8.61
N LEU A 480 -10.96 -41.45 -7.31
CA LEU A 480 -12.20 -41.55 -6.53
C LEU A 480 -13.10 -40.31 -6.64
N HIS A 481 -12.58 -39.08 -6.59
CA HIS A 481 -13.43 -37.88 -6.73
C HIS A 481 -14.02 -37.71 -8.15
N LYS A 482 -13.60 -38.52 -9.14
CA LYS A 482 -14.27 -38.59 -10.45
C LYS A 482 -15.42 -39.59 -10.45
N THR A 483 -15.22 -40.79 -9.88
CA THR A 483 -16.19 -41.91 -9.91
C THR A 483 -17.19 -41.88 -8.76
N SER A 484 -16.73 -41.60 -7.54
CA SER A 484 -17.58 -41.44 -6.35
C SER A 484 -18.25 -40.07 -6.35
N VAL A 485 -19.59 -40.05 -6.23
CA VAL A 485 -20.35 -38.81 -6.05
C VAL A 485 -20.25 -38.33 -4.61
N SER A 486 -20.34 -39.23 -3.62
CA SER A 486 -20.24 -38.90 -2.19
C SER A 486 -18.87 -38.34 -1.83
N SER A 487 -17.79 -39.02 -2.18
CA SER A 487 -16.42 -38.57 -1.86
C SER A 487 -16.02 -37.30 -2.63
N ARG A 488 -16.74 -36.95 -3.71
CA ARG A 488 -16.59 -35.64 -4.37
C ARG A 488 -17.44 -34.57 -3.68
N ALA A 489 -18.67 -34.89 -3.28
CA ALA A 489 -19.53 -33.99 -2.52
C ALA A 489 -18.86 -33.62 -1.20
N GLU A 490 -18.45 -34.60 -0.40
CA GLU A 490 -17.66 -34.43 0.83
C GLU A 490 -16.45 -33.50 0.65
N ALA A 491 -15.61 -33.73 -0.35
CA ALA A 491 -14.44 -32.88 -0.58
C ALA A 491 -14.82 -31.45 -1.00
N LEU A 492 -15.88 -31.27 -1.79
CA LEU A 492 -16.42 -29.95 -2.13
C LEU A 492 -17.12 -29.27 -0.95
N ASP A 493 -17.81 -30.03 -0.11
CA ASP A 493 -18.51 -29.55 1.08
C ASP A 493 -17.52 -29.18 2.20
N LEU A 494 -16.34 -29.80 2.23
CA LEU A 494 -15.22 -29.36 3.08
C LEU A 494 -14.50 -28.11 2.54
N ILE A 495 -14.43 -27.94 1.22
CA ILE A 495 -13.95 -26.70 0.56
C ILE A 495 -14.93 -25.54 0.80
N ASN A 496 -16.23 -25.78 0.61
CA ASN A 496 -17.29 -24.77 0.73
C ASN A 496 -17.76 -24.54 2.19
N GLY A 497 -17.60 -25.53 3.06
CA GLY A 497 -18.18 -25.55 4.41
C GLY A 497 -17.48 -24.68 5.44
N ARG A 498 -16.30 -24.13 5.11
CA ARG A 498 -15.56 -23.17 5.94
C ARG A 498 -15.94 -21.71 5.70
N THR A 499 -16.81 -21.43 4.73
CA THR A 499 -17.33 -20.08 4.45
C THR A 499 -18.55 -19.72 5.33
N ARG A 500 -18.44 -19.91 6.66
CA ARG A 500 -19.48 -19.57 7.66
C ARG A 500 -18.90 -18.67 8.76
#